data_AF-A0A966NGD4-F1
#
_entry.id   AF-A0A966NGD4-F1
#
_cell.length_a   1.000
_cell.length_b   1.000
_cell.length_c   1.000
_cell.angle_alpha   90.00
_cell.angle_beta   90.00
_cell.angle_gamma   90.00
#
_symmetry.space_group_name_H-M   'P 1'
#
loop_
_entity.id
_entity.type
_entity.pdbx_description
1 polymer ?
#
loop_
_entity_poly.entity_id
_entity_poly.type
_entity_poly.pdbx_seq_one_letter_code
_entity_poly.pdbx_strand_id
1 'polypeptide(L)' 'LESVMKKIQAKLLVVGFDSDWLYPPKRSKEIQLAAMNVDIECSCVILQGDQGHDSFLFASERFVNIIKGFLNSK' A
#
# COMPACT_ATOMS: atom_id res chain seq x y z
N LEU A 1 11.30 -10.33 -5.69
CA LEU A 1 10.29 -10.12 -4.61
C LEU A 1 9.31 -11.29 -4.56
N GLU A 2 8.87 -11.74 -5.73
CA GLU A 2 8.01 -12.87 -6.03
C GLU A 2 8.36 -14.14 -5.24
N SER A 3 9.63 -14.55 -5.22
CA SER A 3 10.06 -15.79 -4.55
C SER A 3 9.78 -15.80 -3.04
N VAL A 4 9.90 -14.65 -2.38
CA VAL A 4 9.59 -14.51 -0.95
C VAL A 4 8.12 -14.23 -0.70
N MET A 5 7.44 -13.53 -1.60
CA MET A 5 6.01 -13.20 -1.49
C MET A 5 5.09 -14.42 -1.60
N LYS A 6 5.51 -15.50 -2.28
CA LYS A 6 4.77 -16.78 -2.34
C LYS A 6 4.40 -17.37 -0.97
N LYS A 7 5.09 -16.96 0.09
CA LYS A 7 4.83 -17.44 1.47
C LYS A 7 3.71 -16.66 2.18
N ILE A 8 3.27 -15.54 1.61
CA ILE A 8 2.22 -14.71 2.18
C ILE A 8 0.88 -15.42 2.01
N GLN A 9 0.08 -15.45 3.09
CA GLN A 9 -1.27 -16.01 3.08
C GLN A 9 -2.35 -14.94 3.29
N ALA A 10 -1.95 -13.71 3.64
CA ALA A 10 -2.85 -12.60 3.88
C ALA A 10 -3.09 -11.79 2.59
N LYS A 11 -4.26 -11.15 2.51
CA LYS A 11 -4.50 -10.05 1.57
C LYS A 11 -3.56 -8.89 1.93
N LEU A 12 -3.08 -8.17 0.93
CA LEU A 12 -2.17 -7.04 1.10
C LEU A 12 -2.86 -5.72 0.76
N LEU A 13 -2.59 -4.70 1.58
CA LEU A 13 -2.86 -3.31 1.29
C LEU A 13 -1.55 -2.54 1.39
N VAL A 14 -1.17 -1.88 0.29
CA VAL A 14 -0.03 -0.97 0.23
C VAL A 14 -0.55 0.44 0.07
N VAL A 15 -0.22 1.31 1.02
CA VAL A 15 -0.52 2.75 0.92
C VAL A 15 0.78 3.51 0.79
N GLY A 16 0.87 4.39 -0.20
CA GLY A 16 1.98 5.31 -0.38
C GLY A 16 1.49 6.75 -0.52
N PHE A 17 2.43 7.70 -0.45
CA PHE A 17 2.15 9.12 -0.61
C PHE A 17 2.95 9.68 -1.79
N ASP A 18 2.33 10.53 -2.60
CA ASP A 18 2.91 11.05 -3.84
C ASP A 18 4.16 11.91 -3.64
N SER A 19 4.23 12.63 -2.52
CA SER A 19 5.37 13.44 -2.10
C SER A 19 6.43 12.68 -1.30
N ASP A 20 6.22 11.38 -1.01
CA ASP A 20 7.20 10.58 -0.28
C ASP A 20 8.45 10.35 -1.16
N TRP A 21 9.55 10.99 -0.78
CA TRP A 21 10.84 10.85 -1.46
C TRP A 21 11.67 9.68 -0.92
N LEU A 22 11.43 9.25 0.33
CA LEU A 22 12.15 8.18 1.01
C LEU A 22 11.65 6.80 0.55
N TYR A 23 10.33 6.66 0.39
CA TYR A 23 9.66 5.51 -0.17
C TYR A 23 8.75 5.92 -1.35
N PRO A 24 9.34 6.21 -2.53
CA PRO A 24 8.59 6.74 -3.67
C PRO A 24 7.42 5.84 -4.08
N PRO A 25 6.32 6.42 -4.60
CA PRO A 25 5.14 5.68 -5.09
C PRO A 25 5.45 4.52 -6.04
N LYS A 26 6.54 4.63 -6.79
CA LYS A 26 7.03 3.56 -7.68
C LYS A 26 7.32 2.27 -6.92
N ARG A 27 7.91 2.35 -5.72
CA ARG A 27 8.21 1.18 -4.88
C ARG A 27 6.93 0.48 -4.41
N SER A 28 5.89 1.23 -4.05
CA SER A 28 4.58 0.67 -3.70
C SER A 28 3.96 -0.10 -4.87
N LYS A 29 4.11 0.40 -6.11
CA LYS A 29 3.68 -0.31 -7.32
C LYS A 29 4.50 -1.56 -7.60
N GLU A 30 5.81 -1.53 -7.37
CA GLU A 30 6.68 -2.72 -7.50
C GLU A 30 6.26 -3.84 -6.53
N ILE A 31 5.89 -3.50 -5.29
CA ILE A 31 5.35 -4.45 -4.31
C ILE A 31 4.05 -5.06 -4.81
N GLN A 32 3.12 -4.23 -5.31
CA GLN A 32 1.84 -4.72 -5.83
C GLN A 32 2.04 -5.68 -7.00
N LEU A 33 2.86 -5.30 -7.99
CA LEU A 33 3.14 -6.13 -9.16
C LEU A 33 3.76 -7.46 -8.75
N ALA A 34 4.74 -7.44 -7.85
CA ALA A 34 5.38 -8.66 -7.39
C ALA A 34 4.42 -9.59 -6.63
N ALA A 35 3.48 -9.05 -5.85
CA ALA A 35 2.47 -9.83 -5.14
C ALA A 35 1.44 -10.45 -6.12
N MET A 36 0.94 -9.65 -7.07
CA MET A 36 -0.01 -10.11 -8.09
C MET A 36 0.60 -11.17 -9.01
N ASN A 37 1.89 -11.06 -9.35
CA ASN A 37 2.61 -12.06 -10.16
C ASN A 37 2.72 -13.45 -9.50
N VAL A 38 2.41 -13.55 -8.21
CA VAL A 38 2.41 -14.82 -7.45
C VAL A 38 1.04 -15.11 -6.84
N ASP A 39 -0.02 -14.59 -7.46
CA ASP A 39 -1.42 -14.83 -7.10
C ASP A 39 -1.81 -14.38 -5.68
N ILE A 40 -1.10 -13.39 -5.11
CA ILE A 40 -1.46 -12.76 -3.85
C ILE A 40 -2.32 -11.52 -4.10
N GLU A 41 -3.52 -11.50 -3.52
CA GLU A 41 -4.41 -10.34 -3.57
C GLU A 41 -3.76 -9.11 -2.94
N CYS A 42 -3.51 -8.08 -3.75
CA CYS A 42 -2.83 -6.86 -3.32
C CYS A 42 -3.51 -5.60 -3.86
N SER A 43 -4.00 -4.76 -2.95
CA SER A 43 -4.48 -3.41 -3.25
C SER A 43 -3.37 -2.39 -3.04
N CYS A 44 -3.21 -1.43 -3.96
CA CYS A 44 -2.23 -0.34 -3.84
C CYS A 44 -2.92 1.00 -4.06
N VAL A 45 -2.72 1.93 -3.13
CA VAL A 45 -3.27 3.29 -3.22
C VAL A 45 -2.16 4.30 -2.98
N ILE A 46 -2.02 5.26 -3.90
CA ILE A 46 -1.16 6.42 -3.73
C ILE A 46 -2.05 7.60 -3.35
N LEU A 47 -1.81 8.16 -2.18
CA LEU A 47 -2.52 9.31 -1.65
C LEU A 47 -1.70 10.58 -1.85
N GLN A 48 -2.39 11.71 -1.86
CA GLN A 48 -1.74 12.99 -1.69
C GLN A 48 -1.35 13.15 -0.22
N GLY A 49 -0.14 13.62 0.04
CA GLY A 49 0.30 13.96 1.39
C GLY A 49 1.27 15.11 1.35
N ASP A 50 1.05 16.17 2.13
CA ASP A 50 1.95 17.34 2.08
C ASP A 50 3.23 17.13 2.90
N GLN A 51 3.25 16.10 3.75
CA GLN A 51 4.32 15.84 4.72
C GLN A 51 5.28 14.74 4.27
N GLY A 52 5.28 14.40 2.98
CA GLY A 52 6.12 13.31 2.47
C GLY A 52 5.77 11.99 3.14
N HIS A 53 6.82 11.30 3.61
CA HIS A 53 6.71 10.05 4.35
C HIS A 53 5.79 10.16 5.57
N ASP A 54 5.91 11.22 6.37
CA ASP A 54 5.18 11.35 7.63
C ASP A 54 3.66 11.55 7.45
N SER A 55 3.19 11.67 6.20
CA SER A 55 1.77 11.78 5.87
C SER A 55 0.92 10.62 6.42
N PHE A 56 1.49 9.43 6.67
CA PHE A 56 0.76 8.32 7.31
C PHE A 56 0.39 8.58 8.77
N LEU A 57 1.11 9.47 9.46
CA LEU A 57 0.82 9.86 10.85
C LEU A 57 -0.37 10.82 10.93
N PHE A 58 -0.71 11.47 9.83
CA PHE A 58 -1.84 12.39 9.74
C PHE A 58 -3.07 11.64 9.26
N ALA A 59 -4.05 11.48 10.16
CA ALA A 59 -5.27 10.73 9.90
C ALA A 59 -6.24 11.50 8.98
N SER A 60 -5.90 11.64 7.69
CA SER A 60 -6.86 12.13 6.70
C SER A 60 -8.05 11.19 6.62
N GLU A 61 -9.25 11.75 6.42
CA GLU A 61 -10.49 10.95 6.34
C GLU A 61 -10.38 9.87 5.26
N ARG A 62 -9.79 10.21 4.11
CA ARG A 62 -9.55 9.27 3.01
C ARG A 62 -8.63 8.12 3.43
N PHE A 63 -7.53 8.39 4.11
CA PHE A 63 -6.60 7.35 4.59
C PHE A 63 -7.28 6.40 5.58
N VAL A 64 -8.01 6.95 6.56
CA VAL A 64 -8.75 6.16 7.54
C VAL A 64 -9.83 5.29 6.90
N ASN A 65 -10.57 5.83 5.93
CA ASN A 65 -11.62 5.09 5.23
C ASN A 65 -11.07 3.95 4.36
N ILE A 66 -9.90 4.13 3.75
CA ILE A 66 -9.22 3.06 3.00
C ILE A 66 -8.84 1.91 3.94
N ILE A 67 -8.23 2.22 5.09
CA ILE A 67 -7.84 1.19 6.07
C ILE A 67 -9.09 0.46 6.59
N LYS A 68 -10.12 1.20 7.00
CA LYS A 68 -11.38 0.60 7.46
C LYS A 68 -12.03 -0.26 6.39
N GLY A 69 -12.05 0.20 5.14
CA GLY A 69 -12.62 -0.54 4.01
C GLY A 69 -11.88 -1.85 3.76
N PHE A 70 -10.54 -1.84 3.83
CA PHE A 70 -9.73 -3.04 3.69
C PHE A 70 -9.88 -4.01 4.86
N LEU A 71 -9.93 -3.51 6.10
CA LEU A 71 -10.13 -4.38 7.27
C LEU A 71 -11.52 -5.01 7.34
N ASN A 72 -12.53 -4.34 6.77
CA ASN A 72 -13.90 -4.85 6.70
C ASN A 72 -14.18 -5.68 5.43
N SER A 73 -13.26 -5.73 4.46
CA SER A 73 -13.44 -6.55 3.28
C SER A 73 -13.22 -8.03 3.65
N LYS A 74 -14.19 -8.87 3.29
CA LYS A 74 -14.09 -10.32 3.48
C LYS A 74 -13.30 -10.94 2.33
#